data_AF-A0A7W4EJU4-F1
#
_entry.id   AF-A0A7W4EJU4-F1
#
_cell.length_a   1.000
_cell.length_b   1.000
_cell.length_c   1.000
_cell.angle_alpha   90.00
_cell.angle_beta   90.00
_cell.angle_gamma   90.00
#
_symmetry.space_group_name_H-M   'P 1'
#
loop_
_entity.id
_entity.type
_entity.pdbx_description
1 polymer ?
#
loop_
_entity_poly.entity_id
_entity_poly.type
_entity_poly.pdbx_seq_one_letter_code
_entity_poly.pdbx_strand_id
1 'polypeptide(L)'
;MEYILLIIALFVLLETSFLTYQQLRRNTKRTSTAIYVDTSVLIDGRIVDIAKTGFITAQLVIPRSVIGELQLLSDGADHDKRARARHGLDVARELRTMDTVDVHLLQDGSTAEEGVDERLLNLAKKHGGMICTIDYNLNKVAQVEGIRVLNINELAKSIRMEFLPGERQSLALIQKGQNAQQAVGYTADGTMVVVDGATKRIGTTVDVEIVRSIQTDAGRMLFAKLIEPKKATTAASPTLLPAKAQQVAKLARTTKTKTAGRKPAATPAPTPKPKATTAPAATRAPKATPKPRRQTRSSRSTVSRVATPEPAATKPPQATAKASTKATSTKAAKNTTRVASTRTRSSRRRPRTNEDRLIDLVDKQ
;
A
#
# COMPACT_ATOMS: atom_id res chain seq x y z
N MET A 1 -21.76 -66.36 31.15
CA MET A 1 -22.35 -65.18 30.48
C MET A 1 -21.57 -63.91 30.76
N GLU A 2 -21.38 -63.52 32.03
CA GLU A 2 -20.79 -62.24 32.43
C GLU A 2 -19.44 -61.91 31.75
N TYR A 3 -18.48 -62.85 31.74
CA TYR A 3 -17.20 -62.64 31.05
C TYR A 3 -17.33 -62.34 29.55
N ILE A 4 -18.34 -62.87 28.87
CA ILE A 4 -18.60 -62.61 27.44
C ILE A 4 -19.09 -61.17 27.27
N LEU A 5 -20.00 -60.72 28.15
CA LEU A 5 -20.48 -59.33 28.16
C LEU A 5 -19.35 -58.35 28.48
N LEU A 6 -18.43 -58.70 29.38
CA LEU A 6 -17.27 -57.89 29.75
C LEU A 6 -16.29 -57.75 28.57
N ILE A 7 -16.01 -58.84 27.84
CA ILE A 7 -15.18 -58.82 26.63
C ILE A 7 -15.80 -57.95 25.54
N ILE A 8 -17.11 -58.09 25.28
CA ILE A 8 -17.84 -57.26 24.31
C ILE A 8 -17.81 -55.78 24.72
N ALA A 9 -18.08 -55.47 25.99
CA ALA A 9 -18.04 -54.11 26.51
C ALA A 9 -16.65 -53.49 26.38
N LEU A 10 -15.57 -54.24 26.66
CA LEU A 10 -14.19 -53.78 26.51
C LEU A 10 -13.85 -53.52 25.03
N PHE A 11 -14.32 -54.37 24.11
CA PHE A 11 -14.11 -54.16 22.67
C PHE A 11 -14.82 -52.89 22.18
N VAL A 12 -16.09 -52.68 22.56
CA VAL A 12 -16.86 -51.47 22.24
C VAL A 12 -16.23 -50.21 22.87
N LEU A 13 -15.70 -50.31 24.10
CA LEU A 13 -15.02 -49.18 24.76
C LEU A 13 -13.68 -48.86 24.07
N LEU A 14 -12.92 -49.88 23.64
CA LEU A 14 -11.69 -49.70 22.87
C LEU A 14 -11.97 -49.11 21.48
N GLU A 15 -13.00 -49.59 20.79
CA GLU A 15 -13.40 -49.11 19.46
C GLU A 15 -13.95 -47.67 19.51
N THR A 16 -14.82 -47.35 20.47
CA THR A 16 -15.31 -45.97 20.67
C THR A 16 -14.19 -45.02 21.16
N SER A 17 -13.26 -45.48 21.99
CA SER A 17 -12.06 -44.74 22.38
C SER A 17 -11.12 -44.48 21.19
N PHE A 18 -10.89 -45.49 20.35
CA PHE A 18 -10.09 -45.37 19.12
C PHE A 18 -10.75 -44.40 18.13
N LEU A 19 -12.06 -44.53 17.90
CA LEU A 19 -12.82 -43.65 17.03
C LEU A 19 -12.83 -42.21 17.56
N THR A 20 -13.01 -41.97 18.86
CA THR A 20 -12.97 -40.61 19.44
C THR A 20 -11.56 -40.02 19.46
N TYR A 21 -10.52 -40.80 19.73
CA TYR A 21 -9.12 -40.37 19.57
C TYR A 21 -8.80 -39.99 18.13
N GLN A 22 -9.25 -40.80 17.16
CA GLN A 22 -9.08 -40.53 15.74
C GLN A 22 -9.92 -39.34 15.27
N GLN A 23 -11.13 -39.15 15.83
CA GLN A 23 -11.99 -37.99 15.60
C GLN A 23 -11.36 -36.70 16.16
N LEU A 24 -10.70 -36.75 17.31
CA LEU A 24 -9.98 -35.61 17.88
C LEU A 24 -8.77 -35.23 17.03
N ARG A 25 -7.96 -36.22 16.58
CA ARG A 25 -6.89 -36.03 15.57
C ARG A 25 -7.40 -35.56 14.20
N ARG A 26 -8.66 -35.82 13.85
CA ARG A 26 -9.32 -35.26 12.65
C ARG A 26 -9.89 -33.87 12.88
N ASN A 27 -10.35 -33.53 14.09
CA ASN A 27 -10.87 -32.18 14.40
C ASN A 27 -9.75 -31.12 14.49
N THR A 28 -8.54 -31.49 14.90
CA THR A 28 -7.34 -30.63 14.69
C THR A 28 -6.88 -30.58 13.22
N LYS A 29 -7.47 -31.41 12.36
CA LYS A 29 -7.45 -31.26 10.89
C LYS A 29 -8.79 -30.78 10.33
N ARG A 30 -9.61 -30.05 11.12
CA ARG A 30 -10.57 -29.10 10.54
C ARG A 30 -9.77 -28.19 9.62
N THR A 31 -10.24 -28.03 8.38
CA THR A 31 -9.50 -27.41 7.29
C THR A 31 -9.18 -25.94 7.59
N SER A 32 -8.01 -25.69 8.20
CA SER A 32 -7.32 -24.40 8.11
C SER A 32 -7.26 -24.06 6.62
N THR A 33 -8.12 -23.13 6.19
CA THR A 33 -8.27 -22.86 4.77
C THR A 33 -7.07 -22.04 4.33
N ALA A 34 -6.10 -22.71 3.69
CA ALA A 34 -4.83 -22.13 3.31
C ALA A 34 -5.03 -20.82 2.53
N ILE A 35 -4.30 -19.79 2.95
CA ILE A 35 -4.33 -18.45 2.35
C ILE A 35 -3.15 -18.35 1.39
N TYR A 36 -3.41 -18.46 0.09
CA TYR A 36 -2.43 -18.31 -0.97
C TYR A 36 -2.07 -16.83 -1.13
N VAL A 37 -0.81 -16.48 -0.92
CA VAL A 37 -0.33 -15.09 -0.93
C VAL A 37 0.20 -14.69 -2.30
N ASP A 38 -0.31 -13.60 -2.83
CA ASP A 38 0.07 -12.98 -4.11
C ASP A 38 1.30 -12.05 -3.98
N THR A 39 2.09 -11.96 -5.06
CA THR A 39 3.13 -10.96 -5.32
C THR A 39 2.70 -9.54 -4.92
N SER A 40 1.47 -9.11 -5.26
CA SER A 40 1.00 -7.75 -4.96
C SER A 40 0.93 -7.44 -3.46
N VAL A 41 0.61 -8.43 -2.64
CA VAL A 41 0.50 -8.33 -1.18
C VAL A 41 1.87 -8.27 -0.52
N LEU A 42 2.83 -9.04 -1.04
CA LEU A 42 4.20 -9.01 -0.53
C LEU A 42 4.88 -7.66 -0.81
N ILE A 43 4.66 -7.08 -2.01
CA ILE A 43 5.20 -5.76 -2.39
C ILE A 43 4.63 -4.61 -1.53
N ASP A 44 3.37 -4.71 -1.12
CA ASP A 44 2.68 -3.70 -0.29
C ASP A 44 3.07 -3.77 1.20
N GLY A 45 3.46 -4.95 1.67
CA GLY A 45 4.01 -5.16 3.02
C GLY A 45 2.99 -5.21 4.15
N ARG A 46 1.82 -4.55 4.07
CA ARG A 46 0.88 -4.43 5.21
C ARG A 46 0.34 -5.76 5.77
N ILE A 47 0.49 -6.87 5.04
CA ILE A 47 0.23 -8.23 5.56
C ILE A 47 1.05 -8.53 6.83
N VAL A 48 2.25 -7.97 6.96
CA VAL A 48 3.13 -8.11 8.14
C VAL A 48 2.48 -7.56 9.40
N ASP A 49 1.82 -6.41 9.34
CA ASP A 49 1.17 -5.81 10.51
C ASP A 49 -0.18 -6.46 10.82
N ILE A 50 -0.89 -6.93 9.79
CA ILE A 50 -2.12 -7.74 9.95
C ILE A 50 -1.78 -9.12 10.57
N ALA A 51 -0.62 -9.70 10.25
CA ALA A 51 -0.10 -10.90 10.88
C ALA A 51 0.30 -10.66 12.35
N LYS A 52 0.97 -9.54 12.66
CA LYS A 52 1.31 -9.15 14.04
C LYS A 52 0.09 -8.91 14.93
N THR A 53 -1.03 -8.46 14.38
CA THR A 53 -2.29 -8.26 15.14
C THR A 53 -3.12 -9.54 15.35
N GLY A 54 -2.71 -10.69 14.80
CA GLY A 54 -3.39 -11.97 15.00
C GLY A 54 -4.69 -12.14 14.20
N PHE A 55 -5.00 -11.25 13.26
CA PHE A 55 -6.16 -11.40 12.36
C PHE A 55 -6.00 -12.54 11.34
N ILE A 56 -4.75 -12.95 11.06
CA ILE A 56 -4.44 -14.08 10.17
C ILE A 56 -4.22 -15.32 11.04
N THR A 57 -5.25 -16.17 11.14
CA THR A 57 -5.24 -17.39 11.99
C THR A 57 -5.11 -18.70 11.20
N ALA A 58 -5.13 -18.64 9.87
CA ALA A 58 -4.93 -19.78 8.98
C ALA A 58 -3.53 -19.74 8.36
N GLN A 59 -2.99 -20.92 8.02
CA GLN A 59 -1.68 -21.06 7.37
C GLN A 59 -1.59 -20.18 6.11
N LEU A 60 -0.59 -19.30 6.05
CA LEU A 60 -0.19 -18.60 4.84
C LEU A 60 0.60 -19.56 3.96
N VAL A 61 0.23 -19.64 2.69
CA VAL A 61 0.96 -20.41 1.67
C VAL A 61 1.52 -19.44 0.65
N ILE A 62 2.84 -19.35 0.59
CA ILE A 62 3.54 -18.56 -0.44
C ILE A 62 4.02 -19.54 -1.52
N PRO A 63 3.55 -19.43 -2.78
CA PRO A 63 4.08 -20.22 -3.89
C PRO A 63 5.54 -19.88 -4.21
N ARG A 64 6.27 -20.82 -4.81
CA ARG A 64 7.60 -20.55 -5.37
C ARG A 64 7.52 -19.73 -6.65
N SER A 65 6.43 -19.82 -7.41
CA SER A 65 6.15 -18.98 -8.58
C SER A 65 6.09 -17.48 -8.22
N VAL A 66 5.38 -17.12 -7.16
CA VAL A 66 5.31 -15.76 -6.57
C VAL A 66 6.70 -15.25 -6.17
N ILE A 67 7.50 -16.06 -5.48
CA ILE A 67 8.89 -15.68 -5.15
C ILE A 67 9.76 -15.55 -6.42
N GLY A 68 9.55 -16.39 -7.43
CA GLY A 68 10.26 -16.33 -8.72
C GLY A 68 9.96 -15.06 -9.50
N GLU A 69 8.71 -14.60 -9.50
CA GLU A 69 8.31 -13.32 -10.07
C GLU A 69 8.94 -12.13 -9.32
N LEU A 70 8.89 -12.13 -7.98
CA LEU A 70 9.59 -11.12 -7.18
C LEU A 70 11.09 -11.10 -7.47
N GLN A 71 11.73 -12.26 -7.65
CA GLN A 71 13.14 -12.34 -8.05
C GLN A 71 13.36 -11.71 -9.44
N LEU A 72 12.57 -12.08 -10.44
CA LEU A 72 12.63 -11.52 -11.80
C LEU A 72 12.42 -9.99 -11.82
N LEU A 73 11.48 -9.47 -11.01
CA LEU A 73 11.26 -8.03 -10.83
C LEU A 73 12.41 -7.35 -10.07
N SER A 74 13.13 -8.06 -9.20
CA SER A 74 14.26 -7.55 -8.41
C SER A 74 15.59 -7.42 -9.19
N ASP A 75 15.65 -8.04 -10.36
CA ASP A 75 16.78 -8.00 -11.32
C ASP A 75 16.51 -7.16 -12.58
N GLY A 76 15.28 -6.70 -12.79
CA GLY A 76 14.89 -5.90 -13.96
C GLY A 76 15.58 -4.52 -14.04
N ALA A 77 15.54 -3.85 -15.20
CA ALA A 77 16.21 -2.56 -15.37
C ALA A 77 15.64 -1.43 -14.45
N ASP A 78 14.32 -1.42 -14.29
CA ASP A 78 13.54 -0.42 -13.55
C ASP A 78 13.90 -0.37 -12.04
N HIS A 79 14.44 0.77 -11.60
CA HIS A 79 14.91 0.96 -10.22
C HIS A 79 13.79 0.81 -9.18
N ASP A 80 12.62 1.39 -9.45
CA ASP A 80 11.56 1.52 -8.45
C ASP A 80 10.69 0.27 -8.40
N LYS A 81 10.65 -0.52 -9.48
CA LYS A 81 10.17 -1.91 -9.43
C LYS A 81 11.15 -2.81 -8.68
N ARG A 82 12.46 -2.70 -8.95
CA ARG A 82 13.48 -3.49 -8.21
C ARG A 82 13.43 -3.24 -6.70
N ALA A 83 13.35 -1.98 -6.27
CA ALA A 83 13.28 -1.63 -4.85
C ALA A 83 12.06 -2.28 -4.16
N ARG A 84 10.89 -2.17 -4.81
CA ARG A 84 9.63 -2.78 -4.33
C ARG A 84 9.67 -4.32 -4.33
N ALA A 85 10.24 -4.94 -5.34
CA ALA A 85 10.34 -6.40 -5.43
C ALA A 85 11.31 -6.98 -4.37
N ARG A 86 12.40 -6.26 -4.04
CA ARG A 86 13.30 -6.60 -2.93
C ARG A 86 12.59 -6.49 -1.59
N HIS A 87 11.85 -5.39 -1.37
CA HIS A 87 11.00 -5.25 -0.18
C HIS A 87 9.99 -6.41 -0.06
N GLY A 88 9.36 -6.85 -1.16
CA GLY A 88 8.49 -8.03 -1.15
C GLY A 88 9.19 -9.35 -0.77
N LEU A 89 10.46 -9.51 -1.15
CA LEU A 89 11.31 -10.61 -0.69
C LEU A 89 11.61 -10.53 0.81
N ASP A 90 11.89 -9.33 1.33
CA ASP A 90 12.13 -9.07 2.75
C ASP A 90 10.85 -9.29 3.58
N VAL A 91 9.69 -8.87 3.09
CA VAL A 91 8.36 -9.13 3.68
C VAL A 91 8.06 -10.63 3.74
N ALA A 92 8.30 -11.37 2.65
CA ALA A 92 8.14 -12.82 2.63
C ALA A 92 9.09 -13.53 3.62
N ARG A 93 10.27 -12.96 3.85
CA ARG A 93 11.23 -13.43 4.87
C ARG A 93 10.75 -13.10 6.29
N GLU A 94 10.30 -11.88 6.54
CA GLU A 94 9.80 -11.45 7.86
C GLU A 94 8.64 -12.33 8.31
N LEU A 95 7.62 -12.50 7.44
CA LEU A 95 6.48 -13.39 7.68
C LEU A 95 6.92 -14.81 8.07
N ARG A 96 7.90 -15.38 7.36
CA ARG A 96 8.42 -16.73 7.65
C ARG A 96 9.19 -16.82 8.98
N THR A 97 9.61 -15.68 9.56
CA THR A 97 10.28 -15.61 10.86
C THR A 97 9.34 -15.19 12.01
N MET A 98 8.03 -15.07 11.79
CA MET A 98 7.06 -14.78 12.85
C MET A 98 6.58 -16.04 13.54
N ASP A 99 6.55 -16.04 14.87
CA ASP A 99 5.88 -17.08 15.67
C ASP A 99 4.34 -16.95 15.66
N THR A 100 3.79 -15.83 15.19
CA THR A 100 2.34 -15.54 15.22
C THR A 100 1.54 -16.19 14.09
N VAL A 101 2.18 -16.61 12.99
CA VAL A 101 1.52 -17.14 11.80
C VAL A 101 2.35 -18.26 11.18
N ASP A 102 1.72 -19.41 10.88
CA ASP A 102 2.37 -20.50 10.14
C ASP A 102 2.49 -20.14 8.64
N VAL A 103 3.71 -20.17 8.10
CA VAL A 103 4.04 -19.75 6.73
C VAL A 103 4.75 -20.88 5.96
N HIS A 104 4.02 -21.50 5.04
CA HIS A 104 4.50 -22.60 4.23
C HIS A 104 4.90 -22.17 2.81
N LEU A 105 6.13 -22.51 2.39
CA LEU A 105 6.66 -22.20 1.05
C LEU A 105 6.37 -23.37 0.08
N LEU A 106 5.27 -23.26 -0.68
CA LEU A 106 4.80 -24.33 -1.56
C LEU A 106 5.65 -24.44 -2.83
N GLN A 107 6.20 -25.64 -3.08
CA GLN A 107 6.93 -25.95 -4.30
C GLN A 107 5.97 -26.23 -5.47
N ASP A 108 5.53 -25.17 -6.17
CA ASP A 108 4.63 -25.25 -7.32
C ASP A 108 5.34 -25.03 -8.68
N GLY A 109 6.56 -24.48 -8.66
CA GLY A 109 7.39 -24.15 -9.83
C GLY A 109 8.24 -22.91 -9.57
N SER A 110 9.33 -22.69 -10.31
CA SER A 110 10.08 -21.42 -10.25
C SER A 110 9.48 -20.33 -11.14
N THR A 111 8.74 -20.74 -12.17
CA THR A 111 8.16 -19.91 -13.23
C THR A 111 6.85 -20.54 -13.64
N ALA A 112 5.76 -19.77 -13.69
CA ALA A 112 4.49 -20.23 -14.21
C ALA A 112 4.38 -19.81 -15.69
N GLU A 113 4.35 -20.77 -16.61
CA GLU A 113 4.14 -20.51 -18.05
C GLU A 113 2.71 -19.99 -18.33
N GLU A 114 1.76 -20.42 -17.50
CA GLU A 114 0.38 -19.93 -17.38
C GLU A 114 0.28 -18.55 -16.68
N GLY A 115 1.38 -18.01 -16.15
CA GLY A 115 1.38 -16.79 -15.33
C GLY A 115 1.03 -17.05 -13.86
N VAL A 116 1.45 -16.14 -12.98
CA VAL A 116 1.33 -16.32 -11.51
C VAL A 116 -0.13 -16.24 -11.04
N ASP A 117 -0.95 -15.38 -11.67
CA ASP A 117 -2.38 -15.23 -11.37
C ASP A 117 -3.17 -16.52 -11.62
N GLU A 118 -3.03 -17.12 -12.82
CA GLU A 118 -3.69 -18.39 -13.16
C GLU A 118 -3.16 -19.53 -12.27
N ARG A 119 -1.87 -19.49 -11.90
CA ARG A 119 -1.28 -20.43 -10.95
C ARG A 119 -1.94 -20.34 -9.57
N LEU A 120 -2.12 -19.13 -9.05
CA LEU A 120 -2.76 -18.86 -7.75
C LEU A 120 -4.23 -19.31 -7.75
N LEU A 121 -4.97 -19.02 -8.82
CA LEU A 121 -6.36 -19.47 -9.01
C LEU A 121 -6.44 -21.00 -9.01
N ASN A 122 -5.63 -21.67 -9.84
CA ASN A 122 -5.59 -23.13 -9.92
C ASN A 122 -5.19 -23.80 -8.59
N LEU A 123 -4.22 -23.24 -7.87
CA LEU A 123 -3.81 -23.74 -6.55
C LEU A 123 -4.93 -23.58 -5.50
N ALA A 124 -5.50 -22.38 -5.37
CA ALA A 124 -6.57 -22.13 -4.42
C ALA A 124 -7.80 -23.01 -4.71
N LYS A 125 -8.21 -23.12 -5.97
CA LYS A 125 -9.32 -23.97 -6.42
C LYS A 125 -9.10 -25.45 -6.13
N LYS A 126 -7.91 -25.97 -6.45
CA LYS A 126 -7.52 -27.38 -6.24
C LYS A 126 -7.48 -27.79 -4.76
N HIS A 127 -7.09 -26.87 -3.88
CA HIS A 127 -6.92 -27.12 -2.45
C HIS A 127 -8.07 -26.56 -1.58
N GLY A 128 -9.10 -25.97 -2.18
CA GLY A 128 -10.22 -25.33 -1.47
C GLY A 128 -9.82 -24.10 -0.66
N GLY A 129 -8.72 -23.44 -1.03
CA GLY A 129 -8.08 -22.34 -0.34
C GLY A 129 -8.76 -20.98 -0.51
N MET A 130 -8.10 -19.94 -0.01
CA MET A 130 -8.45 -18.53 -0.20
C MET A 130 -7.25 -17.79 -0.79
N ILE A 131 -7.46 -16.71 -1.54
CA ILE A 131 -6.38 -15.90 -2.12
C ILE A 131 -6.26 -14.59 -1.34
N CYS A 132 -5.07 -14.22 -0.89
CA CYS A 132 -4.76 -12.89 -0.37
C CYS A 132 -4.08 -12.08 -1.48
N THR A 133 -4.78 -11.05 -1.99
CA THR A 133 -4.32 -10.17 -3.09
C THR A 133 -4.73 -8.72 -2.82
N ILE A 134 -4.02 -7.76 -3.41
CA ILE A 134 -4.42 -6.35 -3.50
C ILE A 134 -4.90 -6.00 -4.92
N ASP A 135 -4.58 -6.81 -5.92
CA ASP A 135 -4.98 -6.57 -7.31
C ASP A 135 -6.51 -6.65 -7.48
N TYR A 136 -7.01 -5.84 -8.41
CA TYR A 136 -8.44 -5.76 -8.73
C TYR A 136 -8.90 -6.88 -9.67
N ASN A 137 -8.07 -7.28 -10.63
CA ASN A 137 -8.42 -8.25 -11.66
C ASN A 137 -8.39 -9.67 -11.09
N LEU A 138 -7.31 -10.05 -10.38
CA LEU A 138 -7.21 -11.34 -9.70
C LEU A 138 -8.36 -11.53 -8.69
N ASN A 139 -8.70 -10.50 -7.92
CA ASN A 139 -9.85 -10.48 -7.03
C ASN A 139 -11.18 -10.73 -7.80
N LYS A 140 -11.36 -10.09 -8.97
CA LYS A 140 -12.57 -10.28 -9.79
C LYS A 140 -12.68 -11.65 -10.45
N VAL A 141 -11.57 -12.22 -10.94
CA VAL A 141 -11.56 -13.58 -11.51
C VAL A 141 -11.80 -14.62 -10.41
N ALA A 142 -11.12 -14.51 -9.27
CA ALA A 142 -11.32 -15.38 -8.12
C ALA A 142 -12.78 -15.39 -7.62
N GLN A 143 -13.44 -14.21 -7.57
CA GLN A 143 -14.87 -14.10 -7.24
C GLN A 143 -15.77 -14.86 -8.23
N VAL A 144 -15.48 -14.80 -9.54
CA VAL A 144 -16.23 -15.54 -10.57
C VAL A 144 -16.00 -17.06 -10.46
N GLU A 145 -14.81 -17.48 -10.07
CA GLU A 145 -14.48 -18.90 -9.83
C GLU A 145 -14.97 -19.45 -8.48
N GLY A 146 -15.61 -18.63 -7.64
CA GLY A 146 -16.10 -19.01 -6.32
C GLY A 146 -15.01 -19.15 -5.24
N ILE A 147 -13.80 -18.66 -5.53
CA ILE A 147 -12.66 -18.67 -4.61
C ILE A 147 -12.81 -17.48 -3.66
N ARG A 148 -12.67 -17.71 -2.34
CA ARG A 148 -12.73 -16.60 -1.36
C ARG A 148 -11.47 -15.75 -1.44
N VAL A 149 -11.63 -14.43 -1.43
CA VAL A 149 -10.53 -13.46 -1.50
C VAL A 149 -10.42 -12.67 -0.19
N LEU A 150 -9.20 -12.54 0.31
CA LEU A 150 -8.83 -11.67 1.43
C LEU A 150 -8.14 -10.43 0.84
N ASN A 151 -8.92 -9.39 0.52
CA ASN A 151 -8.35 -8.17 -0.05
C ASN A 151 -7.94 -7.17 1.04
N ILE A 152 -6.63 -6.94 1.19
CA ILE A 152 -6.06 -6.03 2.20
C ILE A 152 -6.52 -4.57 2.01
N ASN A 153 -6.76 -4.14 0.76
CA ASN A 153 -7.27 -2.80 0.45
C ASN A 153 -8.77 -2.67 0.79
N GLU A 154 -9.55 -3.75 0.76
CA GLU A 154 -10.94 -3.77 1.24
C GLU A 154 -10.97 -3.78 2.77
N LEU A 155 -10.16 -4.62 3.43
CA LEU A 155 -10.01 -4.61 4.90
C LEU A 155 -9.62 -3.21 5.42
N ALA A 156 -8.61 -2.58 4.82
CA ALA A 156 -8.14 -1.23 5.18
C ALA A 156 -9.12 -0.08 4.83
N LYS A 157 -10.26 -0.38 4.21
CA LYS A 157 -11.41 0.54 4.09
C LYS A 157 -12.44 0.24 5.18
N SER A 158 -12.76 -1.03 5.40
CA SER A 158 -13.77 -1.48 6.36
C SER A 158 -13.41 -1.24 7.83
N ILE A 159 -12.13 -1.17 8.19
CA ILE A 159 -11.67 -0.88 9.57
C ILE A 159 -11.52 0.63 9.88
N ARG A 160 -11.87 1.52 8.94
CA ARG A 160 -11.79 2.97 9.18
C ARG A 160 -12.89 3.42 10.13
N MET A 161 -12.59 4.40 10.97
CA MET A 161 -13.60 5.00 11.86
C MET A 161 -14.76 5.58 11.04
N GLU A 162 -15.94 5.02 11.23
CA GLU A 162 -17.20 5.53 10.72
C GLU A 162 -17.74 6.56 11.72
N PHE A 163 -17.70 7.83 11.34
CA PHE A 163 -18.27 8.91 12.17
C PHE A 163 -19.79 8.96 12.01
N LEU A 164 -20.53 8.78 13.09
CA LEU A 164 -22.00 8.73 13.06
C LEU A 164 -22.64 10.14 13.20
N PRO A 165 -23.80 10.38 12.56
CA PRO A 165 -24.63 11.53 12.90
C PRO A 165 -25.03 11.51 14.39
N GLY A 166 -24.84 12.64 15.08
CA GLY A 166 -25.02 12.78 16.53
C GLY A 166 -23.75 12.49 17.36
N GLU A 167 -22.67 11.99 16.75
CA GLU A 167 -21.40 11.79 17.42
C GLU A 167 -20.74 13.14 17.78
N ARG A 168 -20.03 13.18 18.92
CA ARG A 168 -19.45 14.40 19.48
C ARG A 168 -17.94 14.29 19.58
N GLN A 169 -17.23 15.23 18.98
CA GLN A 169 -15.77 15.25 18.94
C GLN A 169 -15.23 16.65 19.29
N SER A 170 -14.12 16.69 20.03
CA SER A 170 -13.39 17.95 20.27
C SER A 170 -12.45 18.22 19.10
N LEU A 171 -12.61 19.36 18.43
CA LEU A 171 -11.98 19.68 17.16
C LEU A 171 -11.26 21.04 17.22
N ALA A 172 -9.99 21.07 16.80
CA ALA A 172 -9.24 22.31 16.60
C ALA A 172 -9.65 22.98 15.29
N LEU A 173 -10.17 24.22 15.36
CA LEU A 173 -10.56 25.00 14.19
C LEU A 173 -9.36 25.77 13.63
N ILE A 174 -8.88 25.39 12.45
CA ILE A 174 -7.63 25.92 11.87
C ILE A 174 -7.91 27.00 10.83
N GLN A 175 -8.94 26.82 9.99
CA GLN A 175 -9.19 27.68 8.83
C GLN A 175 -10.66 28.15 8.78
N LYS A 176 -10.94 29.14 7.92
CA LYS A 176 -12.31 29.56 7.60
C LYS A 176 -12.89 28.63 6.52
N GLY A 177 -14.17 28.27 6.64
CA GLY A 177 -14.87 27.52 5.59
C GLY A 177 -15.25 28.40 4.39
N GLN A 178 -15.84 27.79 3.35
CA GLN A 178 -16.26 28.54 2.17
C GLN A 178 -17.40 29.53 2.49
N ASN A 179 -18.38 29.12 3.31
CA ASN A 179 -19.43 30.04 3.76
C ASN A 179 -18.95 30.94 4.91
N ALA A 180 -19.48 32.16 4.99
CA ALA A 180 -19.03 33.19 5.92
C ALA A 180 -19.12 32.83 7.42
N GLN A 181 -19.99 31.87 7.78
CA GLN A 181 -20.21 31.37 9.15
C GLN A 181 -19.52 30.03 9.44
N GLN A 182 -18.85 29.42 8.46
CA GLN A 182 -18.15 28.14 8.63
C GLN A 182 -16.70 28.31 9.11
N ALA A 183 -16.22 27.29 9.81
CA ALA A 183 -14.81 27.04 10.08
C ALA A 183 -14.44 25.62 9.64
N VAL A 184 -13.15 25.34 9.51
CA VAL A 184 -12.61 24.02 9.11
C VAL A 184 -11.56 23.57 10.12
N GLY A 185 -11.72 22.34 10.60
CA GLY A 185 -10.70 21.58 11.31
C GLY A 185 -10.46 20.24 10.63
N TYR A 186 -9.59 19.42 11.21
CA TYR A 186 -9.29 18.06 10.75
C TYR A 186 -9.32 17.10 11.94
N THR A 187 -9.81 15.88 11.74
CA THR A 187 -9.69 14.80 12.74
C THR A 187 -8.24 14.30 12.82
N ALA A 188 -7.94 13.45 13.82
CA ALA A 188 -6.63 12.80 13.93
C ALA A 188 -6.25 12.02 12.65
N ASP A 189 -7.24 11.45 11.96
CA ASP A 189 -7.09 10.70 10.70
C ASP A 189 -6.99 11.61 9.45
N GLY A 190 -6.90 12.92 9.63
CA GLY A 190 -6.86 13.90 8.55
C GLY A 190 -8.20 14.13 7.84
N THR A 191 -9.32 13.61 8.37
CA THR A 191 -10.65 13.82 7.77
C THR A 191 -11.06 15.28 7.97
N MET A 192 -11.41 15.98 6.89
CA MET A 192 -11.77 17.40 6.95
C MET A 192 -13.16 17.60 7.53
N VAL A 193 -13.28 18.44 8.57
CA VAL A 193 -14.53 18.73 9.27
C VAL A 193 -14.92 20.20 9.10
N VAL A 194 -16.02 20.43 8.40
CA VAL A 194 -16.62 21.75 8.19
C VAL A 194 -17.65 22.00 9.30
N VAL A 195 -17.36 22.95 10.19
CA VAL A 195 -18.20 23.28 11.34
C VAL A 195 -18.98 24.56 11.08
N ASP A 196 -20.30 24.48 11.21
CA ASP A 196 -21.20 25.62 11.03
C ASP A 196 -21.33 26.49 12.29
N GLY A 197 -21.58 27.78 12.11
CA GLY A 197 -21.59 28.81 13.17
C GLY A 197 -20.23 29.13 13.81
N ALA A 198 -19.16 28.42 13.41
CA ALA A 198 -17.93 28.32 14.18
C ALA A 198 -16.82 29.34 13.84
N THR A 199 -17.01 30.24 12.86
CA THR A 199 -15.97 31.21 12.44
C THR A 199 -15.42 32.07 13.58
N LYS A 200 -16.22 32.38 14.62
CA LYS A 200 -15.78 33.14 15.81
C LYS A 200 -14.85 32.36 16.76
N ARG A 201 -14.60 31.06 16.50
CA ARG A 201 -13.81 30.14 17.33
C ARG A 201 -12.58 29.57 16.61
N ILE A 202 -12.26 30.05 15.40
CA ILE A 202 -11.02 29.71 14.70
C ILE A 202 -9.81 30.04 15.60
N GLY A 203 -8.81 29.16 15.62
CA GLY A 203 -7.68 29.20 16.54
C GLY A 203 -7.94 28.56 17.91
N THR A 204 -9.13 27.98 18.15
CA THR A 204 -9.46 27.26 19.39
C THR A 204 -9.98 25.86 19.12
N THR A 205 -9.80 24.97 20.09
CA THR A 205 -10.53 23.71 20.18
C THR A 205 -11.96 23.97 20.68
N VAL A 206 -12.93 23.28 20.08
CA VAL A 206 -14.35 23.31 20.47
C VAL A 206 -14.97 21.92 20.29
N ASP A 207 -15.98 21.61 21.10
CA ASP A 207 -16.77 20.39 20.92
C ASP A 207 -17.83 20.58 19.84
N VAL A 208 -17.91 19.64 18.91
CA VAL A 208 -18.80 19.71 17.75
C VAL A 208 -19.59 18.42 17.59
N GLU A 209 -20.84 18.54 17.15
CA GLU A 209 -21.73 17.40 16.88
C GLU A 209 -21.82 17.17 15.38
N ILE A 210 -21.47 15.96 14.95
CA ILE A 210 -21.40 15.56 13.54
C ILE A 210 -22.83 15.39 13.02
N VAL A 211 -23.17 16.08 11.93
CA VAL A 211 -24.52 16.11 11.37
C VAL A 211 -24.64 15.20 10.14
N ARG A 212 -23.61 15.16 9.30
CA ARG A 212 -23.56 14.33 8.07
C ARG A 212 -22.14 14.18 7.55
N SER A 213 -21.84 13.03 6.96
CA SER A 213 -20.66 12.81 6.12
C SER A 213 -21.01 12.98 4.64
N ILE A 214 -20.05 13.45 3.84
CA ILE A 214 -20.11 13.52 2.37
C ILE A 214 -18.79 12.99 1.82
N GLN A 215 -18.85 12.11 0.82
CA GLN A 215 -17.66 11.69 0.08
C GLN A 215 -17.37 12.68 -1.04
N THR A 216 -16.10 13.05 -1.20
CA THR A 216 -15.61 13.95 -2.27
C THR A 216 -14.37 13.35 -2.93
N ASP A 217 -13.95 13.90 -4.07
CA ASP A 217 -12.76 13.43 -4.81
C ASP A 217 -11.47 13.55 -3.99
N ALA A 218 -11.43 14.50 -3.05
CA ALA A 218 -10.31 14.71 -2.12
C ALA A 218 -10.39 13.82 -0.85
N GLY A 219 -11.44 12.99 -0.70
CA GLY A 219 -11.68 12.15 0.47
C GLY A 219 -13.02 12.42 1.17
N ARG A 220 -13.18 11.88 2.37
CA ARG A 220 -14.38 12.08 3.19
C ARG A 220 -14.36 13.48 3.83
N MET A 221 -15.49 14.17 3.78
CA MET A 221 -15.72 15.46 4.44
C MET A 221 -16.85 15.29 5.45
N LEU A 222 -16.66 15.76 6.68
CA LEU A 222 -17.68 15.77 7.72
C LEU A 222 -18.26 17.18 7.85
N PHE A 223 -19.56 17.28 8.11
CA PHE A 223 -20.23 18.52 8.47
C PHE A 223 -20.73 18.41 9.90
N ALA A 224 -20.35 19.36 10.73
CA ALA A 224 -20.69 19.40 12.15
C ALA A 224 -21.31 20.75 12.54
N LYS A 225 -21.98 20.79 13.69
CA LYS A 225 -22.44 22.01 14.34
C LYS A 225 -21.66 22.23 15.63
N LEU A 226 -21.38 23.49 15.96
CA LEU A 226 -20.82 23.85 17.26
C LEU A 226 -21.78 23.44 18.38
N ILE A 227 -21.30 22.71 19.38
CA ILE A 227 -22.04 22.47 20.62
C ILE A 227 -21.80 23.68 21.51
N GLU A 228 -22.83 24.48 21.77
CA GLU A 228 -22.72 25.50 22.81
C GLU A 228 -22.60 24.80 24.18
N PRO A 229 -21.56 25.09 24.99
CA PRO A 229 -21.43 24.47 26.31
C PRO A 229 -22.60 24.94 27.17
N LYS A 230 -23.51 24.01 27.49
CA LYS A 230 -24.77 24.28 28.19
C LYS A 230 -24.49 24.91 29.55
N LYS A 231 -24.48 26.24 29.58
CA LYS A 231 -24.22 27.06 30.77
C LYS A 231 -25.14 26.59 31.90
N ALA A 232 -24.54 26.10 32.99
CA ALA A 232 -25.29 25.54 34.10
C ALA A 232 -26.36 26.54 34.58
N THR A 233 -27.63 26.13 34.53
CA THR A 233 -28.76 27.02 34.79
C THR A 233 -28.76 27.44 36.25
N THR A 234 -28.50 28.73 36.51
CA THR A 234 -28.55 29.29 37.86
C THR A 234 -29.95 29.11 38.45
N ALA A 235 -30.05 28.41 39.58
CA ALA A 235 -31.31 28.16 40.27
C ALA A 235 -31.25 28.67 41.72
N ALA A 236 -32.31 29.36 42.14
CA ALA A 236 -32.63 29.77 43.52
C ALA A 236 -31.57 30.58 44.29
N SER A 237 -31.66 31.91 44.19
CA SER A 237 -31.30 32.80 45.31
C SER A 237 -32.50 32.95 46.25
N PRO A 238 -32.39 32.68 47.56
CA PRO A 238 -33.30 33.19 48.57
C PRO A 238 -32.78 34.53 49.14
N THR A 239 -33.70 35.46 49.40
CA THR A 239 -33.46 36.79 50.01
C THR A 239 -34.48 37.00 51.13
N LEU A 240 -34.23 37.96 52.06
CA LEU A 240 -35.02 38.35 53.25
C LEU A 240 -34.62 37.57 54.53
N LEU A 241 -34.30 38.17 55.70
CA LEU A 241 -34.25 39.57 56.19
C LEU A 241 -33.09 39.77 57.22
N PRO A 242 -32.72 41.02 57.63
CA PRO A 242 -31.54 41.32 58.47
C PRO A 242 -31.85 41.76 59.93
N ALA A 243 -30.90 41.60 60.86
CA ALA A 243 -30.88 42.33 62.15
C ALA A 243 -29.52 42.35 62.91
N LYS A 244 -29.16 43.54 63.42
CA LYS A 244 -28.24 43.86 64.56
C LYS A 244 -26.74 43.53 64.48
N ALA A 245 -25.95 44.24 65.32
CA ALA A 245 -24.50 44.26 65.35
C ALA A 245 -23.95 44.50 66.78
N GLN A 246 -22.77 43.95 67.09
CA GLN A 246 -21.93 44.13 68.30
C GLN A 246 -20.59 43.34 68.07
N GLN A 247 -19.40 43.65 68.62
CA GLN A 247 -18.89 44.89 69.24
C GLN A 247 -17.34 44.92 69.29
N VAL A 248 -16.73 45.96 68.68
CA VAL A 248 -15.53 46.74 69.09
C VAL A 248 -14.26 46.06 69.69
N ALA A 249 -13.17 46.20 68.91
CA ALA A 249 -11.76 46.47 69.28
C ALA A 249 -10.83 45.48 70.00
N LYS A 250 -9.56 45.48 69.52
CA LYS A 250 -8.39 45.65 70.39
C LYS A 250 -7.31 46.55 69.74
N LEU A 251 -6.77 47.49 70.51
CA LEU A 251 -5.59 48.34 70.22
C LEU A 251 -4.30 47.49 70.32
N ALA A 252 -3.09 47.86 69.87
CA ALA A 252 -2.49 49.07 69.26
C ALA A 252 -1.32 48.60 68.32
N ARG A 253 -0.33 49.35 67.83
CA ARG A 253 0.28 50.66 68.18
C ARG A 253 1.08 51.24 66.99
N THR A 254 1.33 52.55 67.00
CA THR A 254 2.01 53.32 65.95
C THR A 254 3.53 53.47 66.15
N THR A 255 4.27 53.64 65.04
CA THR A 255 5.38 54.61 64.91
C THR A 255 5.52 55.08 63.45
N LYS A 256 6.06 56.29 63.25
CA LYS A 256 6.44 56.86 61.94
C LYS A 256 7.92 57.22 61.96
N THR A 257 8.63 57.03 60.84
CA THR A 257 9.84 57.82 60.56
C THR A 257 10.02 58.05 59.07
N LYS A 258 10.42 59.27 58.70
CA LYS A 258 10.96 59.60 57.36
C LYS A 258 12.47 59.37 57.37
N THR A 259 13.10 59.30 56.20
CA THR A 259 14.10 60.28 55.68
C THR A 259 14.59 59.80 54.30
N ALA A 260 15.16 60.69 53.48
CA ALA A 260 15.65 60.39 52.13
C ALA A 260 17.10 60.90 51.96
N GLY A 261 17.87 60.30 51.04
CA GLY A 261 19.02 61.01 50.43
C GLY A 261 20.25 60.21 49.99
N ARG A 262 20.51 60.29 48.67
CA ARG A 262 21.83 60.52 48.02
C ARG A 262 22.85 59.37 47.79
N LYS A 263 23.44 59.44 46.58
CA LYS A 263 24.65 58.78 45.98
C LYS A 263 25.91 59.66 46.31
N PRO A 264 27.19 59.39 45.90
CA PRO A 264 27.73 58.29 45.05
C PRO A 264 29.17 57.72 45.33
N ALA A 265 29.49 56.60 44.65
CA ALA A 265 30.74 56.20 43.94
C ALA A 265 32.16 56.16 44.59
N ALA A 266 32.90 55.06 44.32
CA ALA A 266 34.36 55.00 44.06
C ALA A 266 34.79 53.63 43.42
N THR A 267 35.98 53.57 42.80
CA THR A 267 36.66 52.37 42.22
C THR A 267 38.14 52.33 42.69
N PRO A 268 38.95 51.25 42.54
CA PRO A 268 39.68 50.96 41.27
C PRO A 268 39.98 49.45 41.00
N ALA A 269 40.84 49.14 40.01
CA ALA A 269 41.31 47.79 39.59
C ALA A 269 42.84 47.61 39.84
N PRO A 270 43.47 46.45 39.50
CA PRO A 270 44.10 46.30 38.17
C PRO A 270 44.20 44.85 37.58
N THR A 271 44.84 44.74 36.40
CA THR A 271 45.03 43.55 35.52
C THR A 271 46.43 42.89 35.67
N PRO A 272 46.74 41.71 35.06
CA PRO A 272 47.25 41.66 33.66
C PRO A 272 46.90 40.39 32.82
N LYS A 273 47.44 40.33 31.60
CA LYS A 273 47.25 39.33 30.50
C LYS A 273 48.64 38.94 29.92
N PRO A 274 48.83 38.04 28.91
CA PRO A 274 48.47 38.23 27.49
C PRO A 274 47.97 36.88 26.85
N LYS A 275 48.21 36.38 25.62
CA LYS A 275 48.85 36.82 24.34
C LYS A 275 48.34 35.94 23.17
N ALA A 276 48.21 36.50 21.95
CA ALA A 276 48.42 35.87 20.60
C ALA A 276 47.64 34.58 20.18
N THR A 277 47.31 34.30 18.90
CA THR A 277 47.48 34.93 17.56
C THR A 277 46.53 34.19 16.59
N THR A 278 45.90 34.66 15.49
CA THR A 278 45.65 35.92 14.74
C THR A 278 44.71 35.52 13.55
N ALA A 279 44.09 36.48 12.84
CA ALA A 279 43.34 36.25 11.57
C ALA A 279 44.19 36.77 10.35
N PRO A 280 43.75 37.43 9.23
CA PRO A 280 42.42 38.03 8.89
C PRO A 280 41.92 38.04 7.39
N ALA A 281 40.58 38.13 7.23
CA ALA A 281 39.82 38.98 6.25
C ALA A 281 40.06 38.80 4.69
N ALA A 282 39.37 39.49 3.75
CA ALA A 282 38.39 40.59 3.82
C ALA A 282 37.39 40.74 2.62
N THR A 283 36.16 41.17 2.93
CA THR A 283 35.24 42.09 2.16
C THR A 283 34.59 41.80 0.78
N ARG A 284 33.26 42.05 0.79
CA ARG A 284 32.39 42.76 -0.20
C ARG A 284 31.77 42.05 -1.43
N ALA A 285 30.60 42.58 -1.80
CA ALA A 285 29.67 42.24 -2.88
C ALA A 285 29.16 43.58 -3.52
N PRO A 286 28.19 43.67 -4.47
CA PRO A 286 27.31 42.62 -5.03
C PRO A 286 26.97 42.72 -6.56
N LYS A 287 26.08 41.82 -7.02
CA LYS A 287 25.02 42.04 -8.05
C LYS A 287 25.41 42.19 -9.56
N ALA A 288 25.13 41.14 -10.37
CA ALA A 288 24.47 41.26 -11.69
C ALA A 288 24.17 39.88 -12.33
N THR A 289 23.03 39.76 -13.04
CA THR A 289 22.74 38.73 -14.05
C THR A 289 22.87 39.33 -15.45
N PRO A 290 23.25 38.56 -16.48
CA PRO A 290 22.23 38.21 -17.48
C PRO A 290 22.33 36.77 -18.05
N LYS A 291 21.35 36.43 -18.90
CA LYS A 291 21.13 35.14 -19.59
C LYS A 291 21.50 35.28 -21.10
N PRO A 292 21.08 34.34 -21.97
CA PRO A 292 21.90 33.29 -22.60
C PRO A 292 22.46 33.65 -24.00
N ARG A 293 23.25 32.75 -24.60
CA ARG A 293 23.33 32.63 -26.07
C ARG A 293 23.49 31.18 -26.57
N ARG A 294 22.92 30.92 -27.74
CA ARG A 294 22.81 29.64 -28.49
C ARG A 294 23.55 29.79 -29.82
N GLN A 295 24.44 28.86 -30.17
CA GLN A 295 25.04 28.60 -31.50
C GLN A 295 26.01 27.38 -31.38
N THR A 296 26.42 26.59 -32.39
CA THR A 296 25.71 25.84 -33.46
C THR A 296 26.75 25.06 -34.31
N ARG A 297 26.40 23.84 -34.78
CA ARG A 297 26.93 23.12 -35.97
C ARG A 297 28.40 22.63 -36.04
N SER A 298 28.55 21.45 -36.70
CA SER A 298 29.75 20.89 -37.40
C SER A 298 30.99 20.55 -36.55
N SER A 299 31.88 19.62 -36.93
CA SER A 299 31.99 18.70 -38.10
C SER A 299 32.74 17.40 -37.68
N ARG A 300 32.35 16.20 -38.12
CA ARG A 300 32.88 15.38 -39.26
C ARG A 300 34.39 15.05 -39.21
N SER A 301 34.72 13.78 -39.53
CA SER A 301 36.00 13.16 -40.02
C SER A 301 36.96 12.40 -39.07
N THR A 302 36.69 11.08 -38.93
CA THR A 302 37.58 9.93 -39.27
C THR A 302 39.02 9.75 -38.73
N VAL A 303 39.18 8.68 -37.92
CA VAL A 303 40.08 7.48 -38.10
C VAL A 303 41.60 7.63 -38.36
N SER A 304 42.41 6.92 -37.56
CA SER A 304 43.70 6.28 -37.96
C SER A 304 44.13 5.21 -36.94
N ARG A 305 45.23 4.45 -37.16
CA ARG A 305 45.18 3.07 -37.71
C ARG A 305 46.48 2.28 -37.37
N VAL A 306 46.34 1.07 -36.82
CA VAL A 306 47.41 0.05 -36.56
C VAL A 306 46.73 -1.34 -36.73
N ALA A 307 47.22 -2.42 -37.38
CA ALA A 307 48.52 -2.90 -37.93
C ALA A 307 49.28 -3.90 -36.99
N THR A 308 49.09 -5.24 -37.10
CA THR A 308 49.76 -6.23 -38.01
C THR A 308 51.21 -6.59 -37.63
N PRO A 309 51.72 -7.84 -37.84
CA PRO A 309 51.25 -8.85 -38.82
C PRO A 309 51.08 -10.34 -38.39
N GLU A 310 50.41 -11.07 -39.29
CA GLU A 310 50.49 -12.48 -39.77
C GLU A 310 51.62 -13.48 -39.35
N PRO A 311 51.58 -14.77 -39.80
CA PRO A 311 50.44 -15.64 -40.26
C PRO A 311 50.50 -17.14 -39.82
N ALA A 312 49.39 -17.88 -39.99
CA ALA A 312 49.31 -19.26 -40.57
C ALA A 312 47.92 -19.92 -40.35
N ALA A 313 47.52 -20.99 -41.07
CA ALA A 313 47.12 -21.05 -42.49
C ALA A 313 46.62 -22.48 -42.85
N THR A 314 45.34 -22.68 -43.21
CA THR A 314 44.86 -23.80 -44.06
C THR A 314 43.39 -23.61 -44.50
N LYS A 315 42.97 -24.30 -45.58
CA LYS A 315 41.61 -24.26 -46.18
C LYS A 315 41.21 -25.62 -46.79
N PRO A 316 39.91 -25.89 -47.04
CA PRO A 316 39.37 -27.14 -47.63
C PRO A 316 39.40 -27.14 -49.18
N PRO A 317 39.01 -28.25 -49.87
CA PRO A 317 37.66 -28.27 -50.48
C PRO A 317 36.97 -29.65 -50.78
N GLN A 318 35.64 -29.58 -50.94
CA GLN A 318 34.69 -30.27 -51.86
C GLN A 318 34.92 -31.68 -52.50
N ALA A 319 33.92 -32.56 -52.27
CA ALA A 319 33.03 -33.26 -53.24
C ALA A 319 33.52 -34.28 -54.30
N THR A 320 32.75 -35.38 -54.46
CA THR A 320 32.54 -36.18 -55.70
C THR A 320 31.30 -37.10 -55.56
N ALA A 321 30.88 -37.85 -56.59
CA ALA A 321 29.57 -38.55 -56.63
C ALA A 321 29.50 -39.80 -57.53
N LYS A 322 28.51 -40.71 -57.30
CA LYS A 322 27.70 -41.47 -58.32
C LYS A 322 26.94 -42.73 -57.78
N ALA A 323 25.74 -42.98 -58.33
CA ALA A 323 25.12 -44.28 -58.71
C ALA A 323 24.78 -45.37 -57.65
N SER A 324 23.80 -46.30 -57.83
CA SER A 324 22.60 -46.37 -58.71
C SER A 324 21.68 -47.58 -58.37
N THR A 325 20.45 -47.60 -58.95
CA THR A 325 19.43 -48.71 -58.91
C THR A 325 18.69 -48.91 -57.57
N LYS A 326 17.48 -49.51 -57.48
CA LYS A 326 16.61 -50.23 -58.46
C LYS A 326 15.11 -49.91 -58.17
N ALA A 327 14.17 -50.29 -59.06
CA ALA A 327 12.75 -49.85 -59.01
C ALA A 327 11.71 -50.98 -59.22
N THR A 328 10.48 -50.76 -58.68
CA THR A 328 9.17 -51.45 -58.91
C THR A 328 8.08 -50.43 -58.45
N SER A 329 7.27 -49.78 -59.30
CA SER A 329 5.92 -50.14 -59.82
C SER A 329 4.89 -50.58 -58.73
N THR A 330 3.56 -50.30 -58.79
CA THR A 330 2.62 -50.11 -59.93
C THR A 330 1.42 -49.15 -59.69
N LYS A 331 1.11 -48.35 -60.73
CA LYS A 331 -0.21 -47.97 -61.32
C LYS A 331 -1.52 -47.84 -60.48
N ALA A 332 -2.10 -46.62 -60.51
CA ALA A 332 -3.49 -46.29 -60.97
C ALA A 332 -3.55 -44.75 -61.24
N ALA A 333 -3.83 -44.24 -62.44
CA ALA A 333 -5.15 -43.97 -63.05
C ALA A 333 -6.04 -42.99 -62.23
N LYS A 334 -6.63 -41.91 -62.78
CA LYS A 334 -6.84 -41.51 -64.21
C LYS A 334 -6.80 -39.97 -64.41
N ASN A 335 -6.86 -39.54 -65.67
CA ASN A 335 -6.43 -38.22 -66.18
C ASN A 335 -7.44 -37.06 -66.00
N THR A 336 -6.87 -35.84 -65.94
CA THR A 336 -7.41 -34.48 -66.20
C THR A 336 -8.39 -34.38 -67.39
N THR A 337 -9.16 -33.27 -67.58
CA THR A 337 -8.72 -32.14 -68.45
C THR A 337 -9.73 -30.95 -68.54
N ARG A 338 -9.31 -29.73 -68.10
CA ARG A 338 -9.66 -28.34 -68.61
C ARG A 338 -11.15 -27.91 -68.56
N VAL A 339 -11.58 -26.64 -68.73
CA VAL A 339 -11.08 -25.44 -69.49
C VAL A 339 -11.05 -24.16 -68.63
N ALA A 340 -10.35 -23.12 -69.12
CA ALA A 340 -9.86 -21.94 -68.37
C ALA A 340 -10.68 -20.64 -68.56
N SER A 341 -10.40 -19.61 -67.73
CA SER A 341 -10.42 -18.21 -68.18
C SER A 341 -9.54 -17.23 -67.37
N THR A 342 -8.57 -16.64 -68.06
CA THR A 342 -7.90 -15.32 -67.97
C THR A 342 -8.23 -14.32 -66.82
N ARG A 343 -7.30 -14.22 -65.85
CA ARG A 343 -6.54 -13.00 -65.44
C ARG A 343 -7.25 -11.62 -65.39
N THR A 344 -7.40 -11.06 -64.18
CA THR A 344 -7.43 -9.60 -63.91
C THR A 344 -6.68 -9.24 -62.61
N ARG A 345 -6.17 -8.00 -62.52
CA ARG A 345 -5.55 -7.43 -61.30
C ARG A 345 -6.64 -6.81 -60.41
N SER A 346 -6.50 -6.94 -59.09
CA SER A 346 -7.22 -6.13 -58.11
C SER A 346 -6.28 -5.67 -56.98
N SER A 347 -6.68 -4.64 -56.23
CA SER A 347 -5.78 -3.81 -55.41
C SER A 347 -5.62 -4.30 -53.96
N ARG A 348 -4.47 -3.90 -53.39
CA ARG A 348 -4.01 -4.22 -52.03
C ARG A 348 -4.89 -3.55 -50.97
N ARG A 349 -5.87 -4.27 -50.41
CA ARG A 349 -6.76 -3.76 -49.35
C ARG A 349 -6.05 -3.77 -47.98
N ARG A 350 -6.18 -2.69 -47.20
CA ARG A 350 -5.67 -2.61 -45.81
C ARG A 350 -6.56 -3.43 -44.86
N PRO A 351 -6.05 -3.85 -43.67
CA PRO A 351 -6.90 -4.27 -42.56
C PRO A 351 -7.81 -3.12 -42.13
N ARG A 352 -9.08 -3.42 -41.80
CA ARG A 352 -10.00 -2.45 -41.17
C ARG A 352 -9.62 -2.22 -39.71
N THR A 353 -9.76 -1.00 -39.21
CA THR A 353 -9.59 -0.68 -37.77
C THR A 353 -10.90 -0.90 -37.01
N ASN A 354 -10.89 -0.78 -35.68
CA ASN A 354 -12.12 -0.89 -34.89
C ASN A 354 -13.07 0.31 -35.09
N GLU A 355 -12.57 1.46 -35.55
CA GLU A 355 -13.39 2.64 -35.86
C GLU A 355 -14.33 2.37 -37.04
N ASP A 356 -13.86 1.67 -38.09
CA ASP A 356 -14.68 1.18 -39.21
C ASP A 356 -15.87 0.31 -38.74
N ARG A 357 -15.76 -0.32 -37.56
CA ARG A 357 -16.80 -1.20 -36.99
C ARG A 357 -17.82 -0.47 -36.11
N LEU A 358 -17.50 0.70 -35.56
CA LEU A 358 -18.49 1.50 -34.85
C LEU A 358 -19.44 2.22 -35.83
N ILE A 359 -18.91 2.72 -36.95
CA ILE A 359 -19.71 3.40 -37.97
C ILE A 359 -20.74 2.44 -38.58
N ASP A 360 -20.31 1.23 -38.97
CA ASP A 360 -21.14 0.13 -39.52
C ASP A 360 -22.19 -0.43 -38.52
N LEU A 361 -22.18 0.06 -37.27
CA LEU A 361 -23.14 -0.25 -36.19
C LEU A 361 -24.11 0.92 -35.89
N VAL A 362 -23.69 2.17 -36.12
CA VAL A 362 -24.55 3.36 -36.01
C VAL A 362 -25.49 3.47 -37.20
N ASP A 363 -25.03 3.16 -38.42
CA ASP A 363 -25.85 3.09 -39.64
C ASP A 363 -26.85 1.89 -39.68
N LYS A 364 -27.15 1.28 -38.51
CA LYS A 364 -28.03 0.12 -38.33
C LYS A 364 -29.04 0.26 -37.18
N GLN A 365 -29.26 1.49 -36.68
CA GLN A 365 -30.41 1.85 -35.84
C GLN A 365 -31.28 2.88 -36.54
#